data_AF-A0A2E7M9T4-F1
#
_entry.id   AF-A0A2E7M9T4-F1
#
_cell.length_a   1.000
_cell.length_b   1.000
_cell.length_c   1.000
_cell.angle_alpha   90.00
_cell.angle_beta   90.00
_cell.angle_gamma   90.00
#
_symmetry.space_group_name_H-M   'P 1'
#
loop_
_entity.id
_entity.type
_entity.pdbx_description
1 polymer ?
#
loop_
_entity_poly.entity_id
_entity_poly.type
_entity_poly.pdbx_seq_one_letter_code
_entity_poly.pdbx_strand_id
1 'polypeptide(L)'
;MKRSLLLAAVAVGLLLGAGCTAEGDDDDTPSYPDIELYDFDAAAPWFSCPQGDSLPEEATVVTAFERADQNFGSENLREIETTANFPEAGDWAQVGLWFELDCPEGGVCDHWDRAGSVQLVLNPEAAPEEQEQLELLRHVTPYRMGMCQFVDVTPLASLLQGPQTLRSWIDTWVGPGHSDGDGWLTTVRFVFYPGPPAGADEVQNVWGRRSITVGQLDEGQTVDDQIQPVVVSIPTDAERVVAHITTTGHSFGNSGNCAEFCEMQHNVLVDGQPSSWSGWRDDCDENPVSPQAGTWEYGRNGWCPGAIATGGLLDITDHVVPGEESSLDLQILLSNGFEYNNISPASLLPYTYVSLKLYSWSEE
;
A
#
# COMPACT_ATOMS: atom_id res chain seq x y z
N MET A 1 -84.19 28.61 -33.87
CA MET A 1 -85.06 29.67 -33.29
C MET A 1 -85.28 29.29 -31.83
N LYS A 2 -85.02 30.06 -30.77
CA LYS A 2 -84.75 31.49 -30.58
C LYS A 2 -83.78 31.62 -29.39
N ARG A 3 -82.85 32.56 -29.50
CA ARG A 3 -82.05 33.11 -28.40
C ARG A 3 -82.97 33.81 -27.39
N SER A 4 -82.59 33.81 -26.11
CA SER A 4 -82.64 35.02 -25.28
C SER A 4 -81.64 34.93 -24.12
N LEU A 5 -80.91 36.03 -23.99
CA LEU A 5 -79.86 36.38 -23.04
C LEU A 5 -80.48 37.16 -21.85
N LEU A 6 -79.63 37.49 -20.87
CA LEU A 6 -79.75 38.45 -19.75
C LEU A 6 -80.31 37.88 -18.41
N LEU A 7 -79.78 38.18 -17.22
CA LEU A 7 -78.64 39.01 -16.77
C LEU A 7 -78.28 38.66 -15.30
N ALA A 8 -76.98 38.80 -15.00
CA ALA A 8 -76.26 39.05 -13.74
C ALA A 8 -76.91 38.90 -12.35
N ALA A 9 -76.20 38.20 -11.46
CA ALA A 9 -76.00 38.60 -10.07
C ALA A 9 -74.52 38.41 -9.71
N VAL A 10 -73.88 39.51 -9.31
CA VAL A 10 -72.47 39.61 -8.90
C VAL A 10 -72.37 39.23 -7.43
N ALA A 11 -71.53 38.25 -7.09
CA ALA A 11 -71.07 38.02 -5.72
C ALA A 11 -69.54 38.07 -5.72
N VAL A 12 -69.01 39.12 -5.09
CA VAL A 12 -67.58 39.34 -4.86
C VAL A 12 -67.15 38.40 -3.73
N GLY A 13 -66.42 37.34 -4.08
CA GLY A 13 -65.66 36.53 -3.14
C GLY A 13 -64.18 36.82 -3.32
N LEU A 14 -63.55 37.41 -2.30
CA LEU A 14 -62.10 37.55 -2.20
C LEU A 14 -61.47 36.15 -2.24
N LEU A 15 -60.76 35.81 -3.32
CA LEU A 15 -59.78 34.74 -3.35
C LEU A 15 -58.40 35.39 -3.33
N LEU A 16 -57.71 35.24 -2.20
CA LEU A 16 -56.30 35.51 -2.05
C LEU A 16 -55.53 34.54 -2.96
N GLY A 17 -54.68 35.12 -3.81
CA GLY A 17 -53.84 34.39 -4.74
C GLY A 17 -52.55 33.86 -4.11
N ALA A 18 -52.08 32.78 -4.73
CA ALA A 18 -50.71 32.45 -5.08
C ALA A 18 -49.62 32.41 -3.99
N GLY A 19 -49.09 31.19 -3.83
CA GLY A 19 -47.81 30.89 -3.22
C GLY A 19 -47.55 29.39 -3.33
N CYS A 20 -47.23 28.92 -4.54
CA CYS A 20 -46.55 27.63 -4.72
C CYS A 20 -45.14 27.69 -4.13
N THR A 21 -44.57 26.49 -3.98
CA THR A 21 -43.16 26.12 -3.72
C THR A 21 -42.70 26.17 -2.27
N ALA A 22 -42.84 25.02 -1.61
CA ALA A 22 -41.80 24.48 -0.74
C ALA A 22 -41.55 23.04 -1.24
N GLU A 23 -40.86 22.94 -2.38
CA GLU A 23 -39.99 21.78 -2.61
C GLU A 23 -38.87 21.95 -1.58
N GLY A 24 -38.95 21.15 -0.51
CA GLY A 24 -37.77 20.92 0.31
C GLY A 24 -36.90 19.95 -0.49
N ASP A 25 -36.01 20.50 -1.29
CA ASP A 25 -34.75 19.82 -1.59
C ASP A 25 -33.95 19.86 -0.27
N ASP A 26 -34.24 18.91 0.63
CA ASP A 26 -33.24 18.47 1.59
C ASP A 26 -32.23 17.68 0.74
N ASP A 27 -31.29 18.43 0.14
CA ASP A 27 -30.10 17.90 -0.47
C ASP A 27 -29.25 17.33 0.67
N ASP A 28 -29.53 16.08 1.05
CA ASP A 28 -28.84 15.28 2.07
C ASP A 28 -27.40 14.91 1.62
N THR A 29 -26.83 15.66 0.67
CA THR A 29 -25.46 15.49 0.22
C THR A 29 -24.51 15.89 1.36
N PRO A 30 -23.62 14.97 1.80
CA PRO A 30 -22.62 15.28 2.82
C PRO A 30 -21.80 16.52 2.43
N SER A 31 -21.64 17.45 3.38
CA SER A 31 -20.78 18.62 3.20
C SER A 31 -19.42 18.35 3.83
N TYR A 32 -18.37 18.45 3.02
CA TYR A 32 -16.98 18.27 3.44
C TYR A 32 -16.25 19.62 3.54
N PRO A 33 -15.22 19.73 4.41
CA PRO A 33 -14.39 20.92 4.44
C PRO A 33 -13.59 21.08 3.14
N ASP A 34 -13.38 22.31 2.71
CA ASP A 34 -12.51 22.62 1.58
C ASP A 34 -11.06 22.59 2.06
N ILE A 35 -10.40 21.44 1.85
CA ILE A 35 -9.02 21.18 2.27
C ILE A 35 -8.15 20.85 1.08
N GLU A 36 -6.91 21.33 1.11
CA GLU A 36 -5.89 20.93 0.14
C GLU A 36 -5.38 19.53 0.49
N LEU A 37 -5.58 18.57 -0.43
CA LEU A 37 -5.05 17.22 -0.30
C LEU A 37 -3.55 17.21 -0.64
N TYR A 38 -2.83 16.23 -0.11
CA TYR A 38 -1.41 16.06 -0.43
C TYR A 38 -1.23 15.50 -1.83
N ASP A 39 -0.33 16.13 -2.61
CA ASP A 39 -0.01 15.70 -3.98
C ASP A 39 1.03 14.56 -3.97
N PHE A 40 0.53 13.32 -3.82
CA PHE A 40 1.38 12.12 -3.85
C PHE A 40 2.00 11.86 -5.23
N ASP A 41 1.35 12.30 -6.31
CA ASP A 41 1.88 12.15 -7.67
C ASP A 41 3.12 13.03 -7.86
N ALA A 42 3.10 14.27 -7.36
CA ALA A 42 4.26 15.15 -7.35
C ALA A 42 5.37 14.67 -6.39
N ALA A 43 5.03 13.92 -5.35
CA ALA A 43 5.99 13.35 -4.42
C ALA A 43 6.68 12.08 -4.96
N ALA A 44 6.09 11.42 -5.96
CA ALA A 44 6.66 10.22 -6.56
C ALA A 44 8.00 10.54 -7.28
N PRO A 45 8.95 9.56 -7.35
CA PRO A 45 8.87 8.21 -6.80
C PRO A 45 9.48 8.10 -5.39
N TRP A 46 9.82 9.22 -4.76
CA TRP A 46 10.59 9.26 -3.51
C TRP A 46 9.74 9.46 -2.27
N PHE A 47 8.54 10.02 -2.43
CA PHE A 47 7.55 10.16 -1.38
C PHE A 47 8.13 10.76 -0.10
N SER A 48 9.07 11.72 -0.23
CA SER A 48 9.68 12.32 0.96
C SER A 48 8.60 12.98 1.81
N CYS A 49 8.73 12.86 3.13
CA CYS A 49 7.83 13.54 4.03
C CYS A 49 7.79 15.06 3.73
N PRO A 50 6.61 15.71 3.81
CA PRO A 50 6.52 17.16 3.66
C PRO A 50 7.42 17.88 4.67
N GLN A 51 8.03 18.99 4.24
CA GLN A 51 8.84 19.80 5.12
C GLN A 51 7.95 20.66 6.04
N GLY A 52 8.08 20.44 7.35
CA GLY A 52 7.29 21.14 8.38
C GLY A 52 6.05 20.34 8.80
N ASP A 53 5.67 20.46 10.08
CA ASP A 53 4.58 19.69 10.68
C ASP A 53 3.17 20.19 10.29
N SER A 54 3.01 20.95 9.21
CA SER A 54 1.72 21.56 8.86
C SER A 54 0.88 20.60 8.02
N LEU A 55 0.32 19.60 8.68
CA LEU A 55 -0.87 18.92 8.18
C LEU A 55 -2.08 19.87 8.34
N PRO A 56 -3.13 19.77 7.51
CA PRO A 56 -4.36 20.53 7.71
C PRO A 56 -4.93 20.32 9.13
N GLU A 57 -5.52 21.35 9.74
CA GLU A 57 -6.09 21.25 11.09
C GLU A 57 -7.25 20.24 11.16
N GLU A 58 -7.92 20.03 10.03
CA GLU A 58 -9.02 19.10 9.85
C GLU A 58 -8.55 17.64 9.71
N ALA A 59 -7.26 17.42 9.43
CA ALA A 59 -6.74 16.07 9.26
C ALA A 59 -6.69 15.33 10.60
N THR A 60 -7.14 14.08 10.60
CA THR A 60 -7.02 13.20 11.77
C THR A 60 -5.70 12.44 11.70
N VAL A 61 -4.89 12.52 12.76
CA VAL A 61 -3.61 11.82 12.83
C VAL A 61 -3.66 10.70 13.86
N VAL A 62 -3.35 9.48 13.43
CA VAL A 62 -3.23 8.30 14.31
C VAL A 62 -1.78 7.83 14.29
N THR A 63 -1.15 7.81 15.45
CA THR A 63 0.23 7.33 15.60
C THR A 63 0.22 5.91 16.14
N ALA A 64 0.71 4.95 15.35
CA ALA A 64 0.82 3.55 15.75
C ALA A 64 2.13 3.30 16.52
N PHE A 65 3.25 3.76 15.96
CA PHE A 65 4.56 3.72 16.59
C PHE A 65 5.12 5.14 16.65
N GLU A 66 5.68 5.52 17.79
CA GLU A 66 6.34 6.81 17.98
C GLU A 66 7.75 6.54 18.48
N ARG A 67 8.75 6.69 17.58
CA ARG A 67 10.17 6.48 17.88
C ARG A 67 10.44 5.17 18.63
N ALA A 68 9.77 4.09 18.24
CA ALA A 68 9.89 2.79 18.89
C ALA A 68 11.23 2.13 18.53
N ASP A 69 11.92 1.54 19.50
CA ASP A 69 13.17 0.81 19.26
C ASP A 69 12.96 -0.37 18.30
N GLN A 70 13.73 -0.42 17.22
CA GLN A 70 13.73 -1.51 16.24
C GLN A 70 15.16 -1.99 15.97
N ASN A 71 15.58 -3.01 16.71
CA ASN A 71 16.96 -3.49 16.77
C ASN A 71 17.06 -4.97 17.14
N PHE A 72 18.27 -5.52 17.09
CA PHE A 72 18.58 -6.88 17.53
C PHE A 72 19.75 -6.88 18.51
N GLY A 73 19.51 -7.33 19.75
CA GLY A 73 20.53 -7.34 20.80
C GLY A 73 20.11 -8.16 22.01
N SER A 74 20.03 -7.53 23.20
CA SER A 74 19.55 -8.21 24.41
C SER A 74 18.10 -8.68 24.26
N GLU A 75 17.31 -7.94 23.49
CA GLU A 75 15.97 -8.29 23.07
C GLU A 75 15.94 -8.40 21.53
N ASN A 76 15.01 -9.18 21.01
CA ASN A 76 14.75 -9.26 19.58
C ASN A 76 13.60 -8.30 19.25
N LEU A 77 13.94 -7.06 18.93
CA LEU A 77 12.99 -5.99 18.54
C LEU A 77 12.98 -5.80 17.02
N ARG A 78 13.32 -6.84 16.26
CA ARG A 78 13.24 -6.81 14.80
C ARG A 78 11.80 -6.70 14.31
N GLU A 79 10.90 -7.33 15.06
CA GLU A 79 9.46 -7.25 14.90
C GLU A 79 8.89 -6.55 16.14
N ILE A 80 8.15 -5.48 15.91
CA ILE A 80 7.41 -4.76 16.95
C ILE A 80 5.94 -4.72 16.56
N GLU A 81 5.07 -4.83 17.57
CA GLU A 81 3.63 -4.91 17.38
C GLU A 81 2.91 -3.95 18.34
N THR A 82 1.82 -3.36 17.88
CA THR A 82 0.98 -2.44 18.66
C THR A 82 -0.46 -2.49 18.15
N THR A 83 -1.40 -2.02 18.97
CA THR A 83 -2.77 -1.75 18.52
C THR A 83 -2.92 -0.26 18.26
N ALA A 84 -3.17 0.11 17.00
CA ALA A 84 -3.56 1.45 16.61
C ALA A 84 -5.08 1.60 16.74
N ASN A 85 -5.54 2.69 17.36
CA ASN A 85 -6.97 3.00 17.48
C ASN A 85 -7.33 4.01 16.40
N PHE A 86 -7.77 3.52 15.24
CA PHE A 86 -8.26 4.36 14.16
C PHE A 86 -9.68 4.88 14.45
N PRO A 87 -10.15 5.91 13.73
CA PRO A 87 -11.55 6.32 13.80
C PRO A 87 -12.50 5.13 13.57
N GLU A 88 -13.58 5.06 14.34
CA GLU A 88 -14.60 4.00 14.19
C GLU A 88 -15.39 4.11 12.88
N ALA A 89 -15.45 5.32 12.31
CA ALA A 89 -16.07 5.64 11.04
C ALA A 89 -15.51 6.97 10.50
N GLY A 90 -15.73 7.25 9.22
CA GLY A 90 -15.45 8.54 8.61
C GLY A 90 -15.32 8.45 7.10
N ASP A 91 -15.63 9.56 6.43
CA ASP A 91 -15.48 9.72 4.99
C ASP A 91 -14.11 10.34 4.72
N TRP A 92 -13.25 9.57 4.06
CA TRP A 92 -11.85 9.93 3.83
C TRP A 92 -11.57 10.08 2.33
N ALA A 93 -11.32 11.32 1.91
CA ALA A 93 -10.87 11.60 0.54
C ALA A 93 -9.43 11.17 0.31
N GLN A 94 -8.62 11.13 1.37
CA GLN A 94 -7.23 10.68 1.29
C GLN A 94 -6.75 10.13 2.63
N VAL A 95 -5.94 9.08 2.58
CA VAL A 95 -5.23 8.54 3.74
C VAL A 95 -3.75 8.38 3.38
N GLY A 96 -2.88 9.10 4.09
CA GLY A 96 -1.44 8.98 3.95
C GLY A 96 -0.82 8.16 5.08
N LEU A 97 0.18 7.34 4.77
CA LEU A 97 1.01 6.61 5.73
C LEU A 97 2.39 7.26 5.80
N TRP A 98 2.71 7.80 6.96
CA TRP A 98 4.00 8.38 7.32
C TRP A 98 4.87 7.33 7.97
N PHE A 99 6.02 7.04 7.36
CA PHE A 99 7.01 6.10 7.85
C PHE A 99 8.35 6.81 8.01
N GLU A 100 8.89 6.78 9.22
CA GLU A 100 10.12 7.47 9.56
C GLU A 100 11.04 6.57 10.40
N LEU A 101 12.33 6.62 10.07
CA LEU A 101 13.40 5.99 10.81
C LEU A 101 14.39 7.05 11.26
N ASP A 102 14.64 7.07 12.56
CA ASP A 102 15.67 7.89 13.19
C ASP A 102 16.82 7.02 13.71
N CYS A 103 18.02 7.60 13.81
CA CYS A 103 19.11 6.94 14.49
C CYS A 103 18.97 7.06 16.02
N PRO A 104 19.22 5.98 16.79
CA PRO A 104 19.20 6.03 18.25
C PRO A 104 20.18 7.06 18.82
N GLU A 105 19.83 7.65 19.98
CA GLU A 105 20.66 8.67 20.63
C GLU A 105 22.03 8.10 21.04
N GLY A 106 23.12 8.81 20.67
CA GLY A 106 24.48 8.39 20.98
C GLY A 106 25.02 7.24 20.11
N GLY A 107 24.20 6.74 19.19
CA GLY A 107 24.50 5.65 18.28
C GLY A 107 24.52 6.06 16.81
N VAL A 108 24.87 5.13 15.93
CA VAL A 108 24.64 5.24 14.48
C VAL A 108 23.53 4.28 14.10
N CYS A 109 22.71 4.64 13.12
CA CYS A 109 21.79 3.66 12.53
C CYS A 109 22.55 2.42 12.07
N ASP A 110 21.87 1.28 11.99
CA ASP A 110 22.43 0.05 11.39
C ASP A 110 23.10 0.40 10.05
N HIS A 111 24.30 -0.15 9.88
CA HIS A 111 25.15 0.16 8.75
C HIS A 111 24.60 -0.29 7.41
N TRP A 112 23.65 -1.22 7.40
CA TRP A 112 23.21 -1.93 6.21
C TRP A 112 21.80 -1.50 5.78
N ASP A 113 21.56 -1.62 4.48
CA ASP A 113 20.25 -1.53 3.86
C ASP A 113 19.45 -2.81 4.12
N ARG A 114 18.45 -2.71 5.00
CA ARG A 114 17.64 -3.85 5.46
C ARG A 114 16.28 -3.82 4.80
N ALA A 115 15.82 -4.98 4.34
CA ALA A 115 14.42 -5.17 3.99
C ALA A 115 13.55 -4.96 5.24
N GLY A 116 12.43 -4.27 5.06
CA GLY A 116 11.44 -4.07 6.11
C GLY A 116 10.04 -3.90 5.57
N SER A 117 9.05 -3.95 6.47
CA SER A 117 7.64 -3.82 6.15
C SER A 117 6.83 -3.29 7.33
N VAL A 118 5.71 -2.65 7.00
CA VAL A 118 4.61 -2.35 7.94
C VAL A 118 3.38 -3.11 7.46
N GLN A 119 2.72 -3.83 8.37
CA GLN A 119 1.66 -4.78 8.07
C GLN A 119 0.48 -4.62 9.03
N LEU A 120 -0.74 -4.82 8.53
CA LEU A 120 -1.91 -5.13 9.34
C LEU A 120 -1.92 -6.63 9.63
N VAL A 121 -2.17 -7.01 10.88
CA VAL A 121 -2.49 -8.38 11.26
C VAL A 121 -4.02 -8.54 11.20
N LEU A 122 -4.52 -9.23 10.20
CA LEU A 122 -5.97 -9.30 9.89
C LEU A 122 -6.76 -10.14 10.91
N ASN A 123 -6.07 -11.08 11.57
CA ASN A 123 -6.63 -12.04 12.52
C ASN A 123 -5.74 -12.13 13.77
N PRO A 124 -5.59 -11.05 14.56
CA PRO A 124 -4.59 -10.96 15.62
C PRO A 124 -4.76 -12.00 16.74
N GLU A 125 -5.99 -12.51 16.92
CA GLU A 125 -6.31 -13.55 17.91
C GLU A 125 -5.86 -14.97 17.49
N ALA A 126 -5.44 -15.17 16.25
CA ALA A 126 -4.93 -16.45 15.75
C ALA A 126 -3.54 -16.78 16.33
N ALA A 127 -3.15 -18.06 16.26
CA ALA A 127 -1.77 -18.45 16.60
C ALA A 127 -0.77 -17.74 15.66
N PRO A 128 0.45 -17.39 16.11
CA PRO A 128 1.40 -16.61 15.30
C PRO A 128 1.68 -17.18 13.89
N GLU A 129 1.69 -18.50 13.75
CA GLU A 129 1.90 -19.21 12.48
C GLU A 129 0.66 -19.24 11.57
N GLU A 130 -0.52 -18.91 12.10
CA GLU A 130 -1.80 -18.82 11.39
C GLU A 130 -2.22 -17.36 11.13
N GLN A 131 -1.42 -16.40 11.59
CA GLN A 131 -1.72 -14.98 11.40
C GLN A 131 -1.54 -14.57 9.93
N GLU A 132 -2.61 -14.04 9.37
CA GLU A 132 -2.67 -13.42 8.06
C GLU A 132 -2.27 -11.95 8.17
N GLN A 133 -1.32 -11.56 7.31
CA GLN A 133 -0.79 -10.21 7.28
C GLN A 133 -1.05 -9.57 5.93
N LEU A 134 -1.58 -8.35 5.94
CA LEU A 134 -1.68 -7.49 4.77
C LEU A 134 -0.59 -6.42 4.85
N GLU A 135 0.27 -6.37 3.84
CA GLU A 135 1.36 -5.40 3.79
C GLU A 135 0.85 -4.03 3.35
N LEU A 136 0.98 -3.05 4.26
CA LEU A 136 0.66 -1.65 4.01
C LEU A 136 1.78 -0.96 3.25
N LEU A 137 3.02 -1.27 3.62
CA LEU A 137 4.22 -0.61 3.12
C LEU A 137 5.40 -1.57 3.18
N ARG A 138 6.20 -1.60 2.11
CA ARG A 138 7.51 -2.27 2.07
C ARG A 138 8.59 -1.24 1.92
N HIS A 139 9.70 -1.37 2.63
CA HIS A 139 10.82 -0.45 2.53
C HIS A 139 12.15 -1.18 2.52
N VAL A 140 13.18 -0.47 2.07
CA VAL A 140 14.57 -0.83 2.36
C VAL A 140 15.22 0.35 3.07
N THR A 141 15.78 0.10 4.25
CA THR A 141 16.44 1.16 5.04
C THR A 141 17.64 1.74 4.28
N PRO A 142 18.01 3.02 4.51
CA PRO A 142 19.24 3.56 3.93
C PRO A 142 20.45 3.07 4.72
N TYR A 143 21.63 3.15 4.11
CA TYR A 143 22.88 2.85 4.81
C TYR A 143 23.17 3.93 5.87
N ARG A 144 23.23 3.54 7.15
CA ARG A 144 23.76 4.35 8.29
C ARG A 144 22.99 5.62 8.66
N MET A 145 21.82 5.84 8.10
CA MET A 145 21.07 7.07 8.35
C MET A 145 19.57 6.82 8.52
N GLY A 146 18.85 7.89 8.82
CA GLY A 146 17.39 7.89 8.87
C GLY A 146 16.76 8.12 7.50
N MET A 147 15.45 7.96 7.43
CA MET A 147 14.61 8.24 6.27
C MET A 147 13.24 8.70 6.74
N CYS A 148 12.54 9.50 5.93
CA CYS A 148 11.15 9.84 6.18
C CYS A 148 10.40 9.82 4.85
N GLN A 149 9.36 8.99 4.78
CA GLN A 149 8.50 8.90 3.60
C GLN A 149 7.02 8.94 3.98
N PHE A 150 6.23 9.58 3.11
CA PHE A 150 4.80 9.75 3.23
C PHE A 150 4.13 9.27 1.95
N VAL A 151 3.45 8.12 2.03
CA VAL A 151 2.88 7.42 0.87
C VAL A 151 1.36 7.34 0.94
N ASP A 152 0.73 7.26 -0.22
CA ASP A 152 -0.71 7.10 -0.33
C ASP A 152 -1.14 5.66 0.05
N VAL A 153 -2.04 5.55 1.02
CA VAL A 153 -2.72 4.30 1.39
C VAL A 153 -4.24 4.44 1.36
N THR A 154 -4.76 5.43 0.65
CA THR A 154 -6.21 5.71 0.51
C THR A 154 -7.02 4.47 0.11
N PRO A 155 -6.58 3.62 -0.84
CA PRO A 155 -7.32 2.40 -1.19
C PRO A 155 -7.57 1.45 -0.01
N LEU A 156 -6.77 1.55 1.07
CA LEU A 156 -6.88 0.71 2.27
C LEU A 156 -7.75 1.31 3.38
N ALA A 157 -8.38 2.48 3.15
CA ALA A 157 -9.13 3.21 4.16
C ALA A 157 -10.20 2.34 4.86
N SER A 158 -10.87 1.44 4.12
CA SER A 158 -11.89 0.53 4.66
C SER A 158 -11.34 -0.43 5.73
N LEU A 159 -10.04 -0.74 5.72
CA LEU A 159 -9.37 -1.57 6.73
C LEU A 159 -8.81 -0.78 7.92
N LEU A 160 -8.73 0.55 7.82
CA LEU A 160 -8.13 1.43 8.83
C LEU A 160 -9.21 2.03 9.74
N GLN A 161 -10.02 1.16 10.35
CA GLN A 161 -11.15 1.54 11.20
C GLN A 161 -11.10 0.82 12.55
N GLY A 162 -11.42 1.54 13.63
CA GLY A 162 -11.41 1.00 14.99
C GLY A 162 -10.03 0.47 15.43
N PRO A 163 -9.98 -0.43 16.42
CA PRO A 163 -8.73 -1.02 16.88
C PRO A 163 -8.17 -2.02 15.86
N GLN A 164 -6.97 -1.75 15.35
CA GLN A 164 -6.26 -2.61 14.41
C GLN A 164 -4.87 -2.96 14.94
N THR A 165 -4.43 -4.20 14.75
CA THR A 165 -3.09 -4.65 15.13
C THR A 165 -2.11 -4.38 14.00
N LEU A 166 -1.09 -3.58 14.30
CA LEU A 166 -0.05 -3.15 13.37
C LEU A 166 1.27 -3.80 13.76
N ARG A 167 2.00 -4.26 12.76
CA ARG A 167 3.33 -4.85 12.92
C ARG A 167 4.34 -4.14 12.02
N SER A 168 5.45 -3.72 12.60
CA SER A 168 6.63 -3.29 11.84
C SER A 168 7.71 -4.34 11.96
N TRP A 169 8.37 -4.65 10.85
CA TRP A 169 9.48 -5.60 10.78
C TRP A 169 10.65 -5.02 10.01
N ILE A 170 11.88 -5.20 10.52
CA ILE A 170 13.13 -4.91 9.82
C ILE A 170 14.09 -6.10 9.97
N ASP A 171 14.76 -6.52 8.89
CA ASP A 171 15.79 -7.57 8.89
C ASP A 171 17.12 -7.13 9.53
N THR A 172 17.06 -6.34 10.61
CA THR A 172 18.24 -5.90 11.33
C THR A 172 18.82 -7.01 12.19
N TRP A 173 20.13 -7.05 12.30
CA TRP A 173 20.87 -7.98 13.15
C TRP A 173 21.82 -7.25 14.09
N VAL A 174 21.61 -5.95 14.25
CA VAL A 174 22.45 -5.06 15.06
C VAL A 174 21.57 -4.27 16.03
N GLY A 175 22.18 -3.80 17.10
CA GLY A 175 21.50 -3.09 18.17
C GLY A 175 22.52 -2.46 19.13
N PRO A 176 22.05 -1.80 20.19
CA PRO A 176 22.89 -1.00 21.07
C PRO A 176 24.22 -1.66 21.45
N GLY A 177 25.33 -1.04 21.05
CA GLY A 177 26.69 -1.49 21.34
C GLY A 177 27.30 -2.45 20.30
N HIS A 178 26.61 -2.73 19.20
CA HIS A 178 27.16 -3.49 18.08
C HIS A 178 28.10 -2.60 17.24
N SER A 179 29.15 -3.20 16.65
CA SER A 179 30.12 -2.44 15.84
C SER A 179 29.57 -1.89 14.54
N ASP A 180 28.41 -2.39 14.12
CA ASP A 180 27.73 -2.05 12.88
C ASP A 180 26.46 -1.20 13.06
N GLY A 181 26.35 -0.50 14.19
CA GLY A 181 25.24 0.41 14.50
C GLY A 181 24.24 -0.17 15.49
N ASP A 182 23.26 0.66 15.84
CA ASP A 182 22.39 0.46 17.01
C ASP A 182 20.93 0.18 16.64
N GLY A 183 20.65 -0.11 15.37
CA GLY A 183 19.30 -0.30 14.83
C GLY A 183 18.65 1.02 14.44
N TRP A 184 17.34 1.15 14.66
CA TRP A 184 16.56 2.35 14.37
C TRP A 184 15.55 2.68 15.47
N LEU A 185 15.06 3.92 15.45
CA LEU A 185 13.83 4.33 16.11
C LEU A 185 12.77 4.52 15.02
N THR A 186 11.66 3.80 15.13
CA THR A 186 10.63 3.72 14.09
C THR A 186 9.38 4.48 14.48
N THR A 187 8.93 5.35 13.59
CA THR A 187 7.67 6.09 13.68
C THR A 187 6.76 5.70 12.52
N VAL A 188 5.51 5.35 12.84
CA VAL A 188 4.45 5.06 11.86
C VAL A 188 3.21 5.85 12.23
N ARG A 189 2.77 6.74 11.35
CA ARG A 189 1.57 7.56 11.53
C ARG A 189 0.66 7.47 10.31
N PHE A 190 -0.63 7.61 10.52
CA PHE A 190 -1.64 7.68 9.48
C PHE A 190 -2.31 9.05 9.55
N VAL A 191 -2.45 9.67 8.39
CA VAL A 191 -3.05 11.01 8.24
C VAL A 191 -4.29 10.88 7.37
N PHE A 192 -5.46 11.08 7.97
CA PHE A 192 -6.75 10.99 7.33
C PHE A 192 -7.25 12.38 6.98
N TYR A 193 -7.47 12.64 5.68
CA TYR A 193 -8.02 13.88 5.16
C TYR A 193 -9.52 13.69 4.92
N PRO A 194 -10.40 14.43 5.64
CA PRO A 194 -11.83 14.29 5.48
C PRO A 194 -12.29 14.75 4.09
N GLY A 195 -13.26 14.06 3.50
CA GLY A 195 -13.81 14.40 2.19
C GLY A 195 -14.63 13.24 1.61
N PRO A 196 -15.14 13.36 0.37
CA PRO A 196 -15.83 12.27 -0.30
C PRO A 196 -14.97 10.99 -0.27
N PRO A 197 -15.50 9.83 0.16
CA PRO A 197 -14.72 8.61 0.28
C PRO A 197 -14.04 8.23 -1.05
N ALA A 198 -12.74 7.96 -1.01
CA ALA A 198 -11.96 7.54 -2.18
C ALA A 198 -11.28 6.17 -2.01
N GLY A 199 -11.44 5.55 -0.83
CA GLY A 199 -10.93 4.21 -0.55
C GLY A 199 -11.59 3.14 -1.41
N ALA A 200 -10.99 1.94 -1.45
CA ALA A 200 -11.64 0.81 -2.10
C ALA A 200 -12.80 0.31 -1.22
N ASP A 201 -13.92 -0.01 -1.85
CA ASP A 201 -15.09 -0.59 -1.20
C ASP A 201 -14.77 -1.98 -0.63
N GLU A 202 -13.94 -2.73 -1.36
CA GLU A 202 -13.43 -4.02 -0.91
C GLU A 202 -11.91 -4.14 -1.12
N VAL A 203 -11.24 -4.69 -0.09
CA VAL A 203 -9.82 -5.06 -0.15
C VAL A 203 -9.68 -6.55 0.12
N GLN A 204 -9.18 -7.30 -0.85
CA GLN A 204 -8.92 -8.73 -0.71
C GLN A 204 -7.40 -8.99 -0.62
N ASN A 205 -6.95 -9.63 0.46
CA ASN A 205 -5.55 -10.04 0.62
C ASN A 205 -5.31 -11.37 -0.12
N VAL A 206 -4.77 -11.31 -1.34
CA VAL A 206 -4.52 -12.52 -2.15
C VAL A 206 -3.29 -13.26 -1.63
N TRP A 207 -2.18 -12.54 -1.49
CA TRP A 207 -0.96 -13.04 -0.87
C TRP A 207 -0.39 -12.02 0.10
N GLY A 208 -0.37 -12.37 1.38
CA GLY A 208 0.48 -11.72 2.36
C GLY A 208 1.97 -11.82 1.98
N ARG A 209 2.77 -10.90 2.52
CA ARG A 209 4.22 -10.79 2.26
C ARG A 209 4.91 -12.13 2.46
N ARG A 210 5.56 -12.64 1.40
CA ARG A 210 6.28 -13.91 1.41
C ARG A 210 7.53 -13.85 0.55
N SER A 211 8.48 -14.75 0.80
CA SER A 211 9.69 -14.90 -0.01
C SER A 211 9.52 -16.06 -0.98
N ILE A 212 9.79 -15.82 -2.27
CA ILE A 212 9.81 -16.84 -3.32
C ILE A 212 11.24 -16.97 -3.83
N THR A 213 11.83 -18.16 -3.72
CA THR A 213 13.14 -18.44 -4.30
C THR A 213 13.02 -18.48 -5.82
N VAL A 214 13.91 -17.80 -6.53
CA VAL A 214 13.95 -17.78 -8.00
C VAL A 214 15.21 -18.48 -8.51
N GLY A 215 15.23 -18.88 -9.77
CA GLY A 215 16.44 -19.45 -10.37
C GLY A 215 16.60 -20.96 -10.21
N GLN A 216 15.66 -21.66 -9.58
CA GLN A 216 15.64 -23.12 -9.47
C GLN A 216 14.61 -23.70 -10.44
N LEU A 217 15.02 -24.64 -11.29
CA LEU A 217 14.15 -25.26 -12.33
C LEU A 217 13.87 -26.75 -12.07
N ASP A 218 14.40 -27.30 -10.99
CA ASP A 218 14.12 -28.68 -10.60
C ASP A 218 12.72 -28.81 -10.00
N GLU A 219 12.05 -29.94 -10.24
CA GLU A 219 10.73 -30.24 -9.69
C GLU A 219 10.70 -30.08 -8.16
N GLY A 220 9.69 -29.37 -7.64
CA GLY A 220 9.53 -29.06 -6.22
C GLY A 220 10.31 -27.83 -5.74
N GLN A 221 10.97 -27.09 -6.65
CA GLN A 221 11.77 -25.90 -6.33
C GLN A 221 11.46 -24.71 -7.25
N THR A 222 10.59 -24.87 -8.24
CA THR A 222 10.20 -23.78 -9.15
C THR A 222 9.39 -22.71 -8.42
N VAL A 223 9.12 -21.58 -9.09
CA VAL A 223 8.20 -20.56 -8.56
C VAL A 223 6.82 -21.15 -8.32
N ASP A 224 6.27 -21.86 -9.32
CA ASP A 224 4.95 -22.50 -9.28
C ASP A 224 4.84 -23.58 -8.18
N ASP A 225 5.95 -24.22 -7.80
CA ASP A 225 5.97 -25.17 -6.68
C ASP A 225 5.85 -24.48 -5.31
N GLN A 226 6.21 -23.20 -5.22
CA GLN A 226 6.26 -22.43 -3.96
C GLN A 226 5.02 -21.58 -3.72
N ILE A 227 4.28 -21.21 -4.77
CA ILE A 227 3.08 -20.38 -4.68
C ILE A 227 1.94 -21.03 -5.45
N GLN A 228 0.82 -21.24 -4.77
CA GLN A 228 -0.37 -21.81 -5.38
C GLN A 228 -1.31 -20.71 -5.85
N PRO A 229 -2.05 -20.93 -6.96
CA PRO A 229 -3.11 -20.04 -7.38
C PRO A 229 -4.15 -19.85 -6.26
N VAL A 230 -4.67 -18.62 -6.16
CA VAL A 230 -5.73 -18.26 -5.21
C VAL A 230 -6.99 -17.93 -6.00
N VAL A 231 -8.10 -18.56 -5.63
CA VAL A 231 -9.41 -18.23 -6.18
C VAL A 231 -10.00 -17.10 -5.35
N VAL A 232 -10.42 -16.03 -6.01
CA VAL A 232 -11.06 -14.86 -5.39
C VAL A 232 -12.44 -14.66 -5.99
N SER A 233 -13.39 -14.20 -5.17
CA SER A 233 -14.71 -13.80 -5.65
C SER A 233 -14.70 -12.31 -5.97
N ILE A 234 -15.16 -11.94 -7.16
CA ILE A 234 -15.21 -10.53 -7.57
C ILE A 234 -16.57 -9.95 -7.14
N PRO A 235 -16.61 -8.79 -6.46
CA PRO A 235 -17.87 -8.20 -6.02
C PRO A 235 -18.84 -8.00 -7.18
N THR A 236 -20.14 -8.21 -6.93
CA THR A 236 -21.17 -8.16 -7.98
C THR A 236 -21.39 -6.77 -8.57
N ASP A 237 -21.01 -5.76 -7.81
CA ASP A 237 -21.10 -4.32 -8.08
C ASP A 237 -19.73 -3.70 -8.37
N ALA A 238 -18.67 -4.51 -8.50
CA ALA A 238 -17.36 -4.01 -8.87
C ALA A 238 -17.38 -3.44 -10.29
N GLU A 239 -17.02 -2.16 -10.41
CA GLU A 239 -16.84 -1.48 -11.69
C GLU A 239 -15.38 -1.30 -12.06
N ARG A 240 -14.51 -1.30 -11.04
CA ARG A 240 -13.06 -1.25 -11.21
C ARG A 240 -12.39 -2.23 -10.26
N VAL A 241 -11.45 -3.01 -10.78
CA VAL A 241 -10.64 -3.94 -10.00
C VAL A 241 -9.16 -3.74 -10.31
N VAL A 242 -8.38 -3.41 -9.28
CA VAL A 242 -6.93 -3.19 -9.38
C VAL A 242 -6.19 -4.22 -8.53
N ALA A 243 -5.25 -4.92 -9.17
CA ALA A 243 -4.27 -5.76 -8.49
C ALA A 243 -3.05 -4.92 -8.10
N HIS A 244 -2.83 -4.76 -6.79
CA HIS A 244 -1.65 -4.09 -6.24
C HIS A 244 -0.60 -5.14 -5.87
N ILE A 245 0.42 -5.28 -6.71
CA ILE A 245 1.56 -6.19 -6.52
C ILE A 245 2.77 -5.44 -5.98
N THR A 246 3.39 -5.93 -4.90
CA THR A 246 4.66 -5.39 -4.39
C THR A 246 5.74 -6.45 -4.45
N THR A 247 6.76 -6.21 -5.28
CA THR A 247 7.88 -7.15 -5.52
C THR A 247 9.22 -6.48 -5.27
N THR A 248 10.13 -7.16 -4.58
CA THR A 248 11.54 -6.71 -4.43
C THR A 248 12.47 -7.91 -4.55
N GLY A 249 13.43 -7.88 -5.46
CA GLY A 249 14.44 -8.92 -5.64
C GLY A 249 15.64 -8.74 -4.71
N HIS A 250 16.16 -9.84 -4.17
CA HIS A 250 17.21 -9.86 -3.15
C HIS A 250 18.27 -10.92 -3.43
N SER A 251 19.38 -10.81 -2.68
CA SER A 251 20.63 -11.55 -2.89
C SER A 251 21.40 -11.09 -4.14
N PHE A 252 22.70 -11.37 -4.13
CA PHE A 252 23.66 -10.98 -5.15
C PHE A 252 24.69 -12.09 -5.39
N GLY A 253 25.47 -11.97 -6.46
CA GLY A 253 26.52 -12.93 -6.82
C GLY A 253 26.04 -14.22 -7.49
N ASN A 254 24.73 -14.38 -7.69
CA ASN A 254 24.14 -15.46 -8.48
C ASN A 254 24.31 -15.20 -9.99
N SER A 255 23.86 -16.13 -10.84
CA SER A 255 23.88 -15.96 -12.30
C SER A 255 23.19 -14.66 -12.71
N GLY A 256 23.88 -13.80 -13.47
CA GLY A 256 23.36 -12.49 -13.87
C GLY A 256 23.22 -11.47 -12.73
N ASN A 257 23.82 -11.75 -11.56
CA ASN A 257 23.72 -10.95 -10.34
C ASN A 257 22.29 -10.79 -9.80
N CYS A 258 21.40 -11.73 -10.13
CA CYS A 258 20.04 -11.78 -9.60
C CYS A 258 20.02 -12.15 -8.10
N ALA A 259 18.96 -11.82 -7.37
CA ALA A 259 17.76 -11.11 -7.85
C ALA A 259 17.79 -9.60 -7.55
N GLU A 260 18.80 -9.09 -6.83
CA GLU A 260 18.91 -7.67 -6.49
C GLU A 260 19.24 -6.80 -7.71
N PHE A 261 20.21 -7.23 -8.53
CA PHE A 261 20.80 -6.39 -9.59
C PHE A 261 20.45 -6.86 -11.01
N CYS A 262 19.35 -7.59 -11.17
CA CYS A 262 18.86 -7.98 -12.49
C CYS A 262 17.38 -7.62 -12.66
N GLU A 263 17.01 -7.24 -13.88
CA GLU A 263 15.65 -6.91 -14.22
C GLU A 263 14.78 -8.17 -14.31
N MET A 264 13.66 -8.17 -13.59
CA MET A 264 12.69 -9.25 -13.59
C MET A 264 11.29 -8.71 -13.89
N GLN A 265 10.49 -9.51 -14.59
CA GLN A 265 9.09 -9.26 -14.88
C GLN A 265 8.23 -10.18 -14.01
N HIS A 266 7.21 -9.61 -13.37
CA HIS A 266 6.26 -10.31 -12.53
C HIS A 266 4.89 -10.25 -13.21
N ASN A 267 4.34 -11.41 -13.57
CA ASN A 267 3.04 -11.50 -14.22
C ASN A 267 2.02 -12.01 -13.20
N VAL A 268 1.01 -11.19 -12.90
CA VAL A 268 -0.22 -11.64 -12.23
C VAL A 268 -1.09 -12.26 -13.31
N LEU A 269 -1.31 -13.57 -13.24
CA LEU A 269 -2.14 -14.31 -14.17
C LEU A 269 -3.58 -14.34 -13.64
N VAL A 270 -4.51 -13.69 -14.33
CA VAL A 270 -5.95 -13.73 -14.03
C VAL A 270 -6.59 -14.71 -15.00
N ASP A 271 -7.02 -15.88 -14.51
CA ASP A 271 -7.56 -16.97 -15.33
C ASP A 271 -6.62 -17.34 -16.51
N GLY A 272 -5.31 -17.25 -16.24
CA GLY A 272 -4.24 -17.51 -17.21
C GLY A 272 -3.90 -16.32 -18.14
N GLN A 273 -4.60 -15.19 -18.08
CA GLN A 273 -4.25 -13.97 -18.79
C GLN A 273 -3.26 -13.12 -17.97
N PRO A 274 -2.08 -12.76 -18.52
CA PRO A 274 -1.08 -12.01 -17.77
C PRO A 274 -1.40 -10.51 -17.70
N SER A 275 -1.26 -9.94 -16.51
CA SER A 275 -1.03 -8.51 -16.29
C SER A 275 0.36 -8.34 -15.66
N SER A 276 1.23 -7.56 -16.32
CA SER A 276 2.67 -7.57 -16.06
C SER A 276 3.14 -6.34 -15.30
N TRP A 277 4.05 -6.54 -14.35
CA TRP A 277 4.76 -5.51 -13.59
C TRP A 277 6.28 -5.71 -13.68
N SER A 278 7.02 -4.63 -13.92
CA SER A 278 8.47 -4.59 -13.74
C SER A 278 8.80 -3.50 -12.73
N GLY A 279 9.39 -3.89 -11.60
CA GLY A 279 9.75 -2.96 -10.53
C GLY A 279 11.17 -2.39 -10.66
N TRP A 280 11.87 -2.63 -11.77
CA TRP A 280 13.25 -2.16 -11.89
C TRP A 280 13.37 -0.65 -11.67
N ARG A 281 14.27 -0.25 -10.77
CA ARG A 281 14.61 1.13 -10.45
C ARG A 281 15.99 1.42 -11.02
N ASP A 282 16.08 2.33 -11.98
CA ASP A 282 17.34 2.82 -12.56
C ASP A 282 17.72 4.24 -12.08
N ASP A 283 16.97 4.77 -11.12
CA ASP A 283 17.03 6.13 -10.58
C ASP A 283 17.58 6.18 -9.14
N CYS A 284 18.20 5.11 -8.64
CA CYS A 284 18.65 5.05 -7.25
C CYS A 284 19.71 6.10 -6.89
N ASP A 285 20.46 6.60 -7.87
CA ASP A 285 21.42 7.71 -7.71
C ASP A 285 20.75 9.09 -7.56
N GLU A 286 19.45 9.19 -7.83
CA GLU A 286 18.62 10.39 -7.62
C GLU A 286 17.92 10.41 -6.24
N ASN A 287 18.15 9.40 -5.39
CA ASN A 287 17.47 9.31 -4.10
C ASN A 287 17.76 10.54 -3.20
N PRO A 288 16.74 11.28 -2.71
CA PRO A 288 16.93 12.43 -1.82
C PRO A 288 17.43 12.04 -0.42
N VAL A 289 17.28 10.77 -0.01
CA VAL A 289 17.94 10.21 1.17
C VAL A 289 19.40 9.93 0.82
N SER A 290 20.20 11.00 0.72
CA SER A 290 21.58 10.95 0.24
C SER A 290 22.45 12.07 0.83
N PRO A 291 23.79 11.95 0.75
CA PRO A 291 24.56 10.79 0.31
C PRO A 291 24.56 9.65 1.34
N GLN A 292 24.50 8.39 0.87
CA GLN A 292 24.64 7.20 1.72
C GLN A 292 26.02 6.55 1.57
N ALA A 293 26.41 5.69 2.51
CA ALA A 293 27.75 5.08 2.51
C ALA A 293 27.90 3.87 1.56
N GLY A 294 26.87 3.03 1.44
CA GLY A 294 26.91 1.77 0.69
C GLY A 294 26.76 1.94 -0.83
N THR A 295 26.34 0.89 -1.52
CA THR A 295 26.17 0.87 -2.99
C THR A 295 24.82 1.46 -3.42
N TRP A 296 24.37 2.53 -2.79
CA TRP A 296 23.00 3.06 -2.92
C TRP A 296 22.67 3.57 -4.32
N GLU A 297 23.67 4.01 -5.09
CA GLU A 297 23.50 4.57 -6.44
C GLU A 297 23.17 3.50 -7.51
N TYR A 298 23.32 2.21 -7.22
CA TYR A 298 23.06 1.17 -8.22
C TYR A 298 21.58 0.82 -8.36
N GLY A 299 21.12 0.75 -9.61
CA GLY A 299 19.78 0.28 -9.95
C GLY A 299 19.50 -1.14 -9.50
N ARG A 300 18.25 -1.40 -9.11
CA ARG A 300 17.82 -2.58 -8.35
C ARG A 300 16.40 -3.00 -8.69
N ASN A 301 16.11 -4.27 -8.44
CA ASN A 301 14.83 -4.89 -8.74
C ASN A 301 13.76 -4.58 -7.68
N GLY A 302 12.99 -3.50 -7.87
CA GLY A 302 11.83 -3.18 -7.04
C GLY A 302 12.08 -2.17 -5.92
N TRP A 303 13.31 -1.72 -5.71
CA TRP A 303 13.67 -0.90 -4.54
C TRP A 303 14.97 -0.12 -4.75
N CYS A 304 15.19 0.92 -3.94
CA CYS A 304 16.49 1.55 -3.72
C CYS A 304 16.74 1.62 -2.20
N PRO A 305 17.99 1.54 -1.71
CA PRO A 305 18.28 1.80 -0.29
C PRO A 305 17.74 3.16 0.14
N GLY A 306 17.00 3.22 1.26
CA GLY A 306 16.37 4.45 1.73
C GLY A 306 15.09 4.83 0.99
N ALA A 307 14.31 3.85 0.53
CA ALA A 307 13.05 4.10 -0.16
C ALA A 307 11.96 3.05 0.13
N ILE A 308 10.70 3.47 -0.01
CA ILE A 308 9.52 2.61 -0.07
C ILE A 308 9.49 1.93 -1.44
N ALA A 309 9.23 0.62 -1.43
CA ALA A 309 8.87 -0.13 -2.61
C ALA A 309 7.34 -0.08 -2.76
N THR A 310 6.84 0.87 -3.56
CA THR A 310 5.39 1.08 -3.75
C THR A 310 4.72 0.00 -4.59
N GLY A 311 5.48 -0.82 -5.31
CA GLY A 311 4.91 -1.84 -6.19
C GLY A 311 4.19 -1.26 -7.42
N GLY A 312 3.42 -2.12 -8.09
CA GLY A 312 2.66 -1.81 -9.28
C GLY A 312 1.16 -1.91 -9.05
N LEU A 313 0.40 -0.97 -9.63
CA LEU A 313 -1.05 -1.00 -9.71
C LEU A 313 -1.45 -1.47 -11.10
N LEU A 314 -1.97 -2.70 -11.17
CA LEU A 314 -2.39 -3.35 -12.40
C LEU A 314 -3.91 -3.28 -12.49
N ASP A 315 -4.44 -2.49 -13.42
CA ASP A 315 -5.88 -2.52 -13.71
C ASP A 315 -6.21 -3.86 -14.38
N ILE A 316 -7.02 -4.67 -13.71
CA ILE A 316 -7.43 -6.01 -14.16
C ILE A 316 -8.93 -6.07 -14.42
N THR A 317 -9.62 -4.93 -14.48
CA THR A 317 -11.07 -4.84 -14.64
C THR A 317 -11.55 -5.64 -15.85
N ASP A 318 -10.86 -5.54 -16.99
CA ASP A 318 -11.20 -6.26 -18.22
C ASP A 318 -10.86 -7.77 -18.18
N HIS A 319 -10.16 -8.23 -17.15
CA HIS A 319 -9.74 -9.63 -17.00
C HIS A 319 -10.63 -10.42 -16.03
N VAL A 320 -11.54 -9.74 -15.33
CA VAL A 320 -12.43 -10.34 -14.34
C VAL A 320 -13.90 -10.11 -14.71
N VAL A 321 -14.80 -10.89 -14.13
CA VAL A 321 -16.24 -10.72 -14.31
C VAL A 321 -16.89 -10.47 -12.93
N PRO A 322 -17.55 -9.32 -12.72
CA PRO A 322 -18.27 -9.04 -11.48
C PRO A 322 -19.27 -10.15 -11.12
N GLY A 323 -19.22 -10.61 -9.87
CA GLY A 323 -20.06 -11.71 -9.36
C GLY A 323 -19.58 -13.11 -9.68
N GLU A 324 -18.45 -13.28 -10.39
CA GLU A 324 -17.83 -14.57 -10.66
C GLU A 324 -16.55 -14.77 -9.83
N GLU A 325 -16.03 -16.00 -9.85
CA GLU A 325 -14.73 -16.33 -9.27
C GLU A 325 -13.64 -16.23 -10.36
N SER A 326 -12.48 -15.69 -10.00
CA SER A 326 -11.28 -15.69 -10.84
C SER A 326 -10.10 -16.33 -10.11
N SER A 327 -9.27 -17.04 -10.85
CA SER A 327 -8.02 -17.62 -10.35
C SER A 327 -6.86 -16.65 -10.56
N LEU A 328 -6.14 -16.34 -9.49
CA LEU A 328 -4.98 -15.46 -9.49
C LEU A 328 -3.72 -16.28 -9.25
N ASP A 329 -2.77 -16.20 -10.16
CA ASP A 329 -1.48 -16.90 -10.09
C ASP A 329 -0.31 -15.97 -10.39
N LEU A 330 0.91 -16.38 -10.04
CA LEU A 330 2.11 -15.55 -10.16
C LEU A 330 3.18 -16.27 -10.97
N GLN A 331 3.63 -15.60 -12.03
CA GLN A 331 4.82 -16.01 -12.77
C GLN A 331 5.92 -14.95 -12.63
N ILE A 332 7.14 -15.40 -12.34
CA ILE A 332 8.32 -14.52 -12.24
C ILE A 332 9.34 -14.92 -13.30
N LEU A 333 9.63 -13.99 -14.21
CA LEU A 333 10.56 -14.17 -15.33
C LEU A 333 11.68 -13.13 -15.27
N LEU A 334 12.74 -13.34 -16.05
CA LEU A 334 13.64 -12.26 -16.42
C LEU A 334 12.92 -11.25 -17.33
N SER A 335 13.42 -10.02 -17.44
CA SER A 335 12.81 -8.98 -18.30
C SER A 335 12.75 -9.34 -19.78
N ASN A 336 13.53 -10.33 -20.22
CA ASN A 336 13.50 -10.87 -21.58
C ASN A 336 12.42 -11.96 -21.79
N GLY A 337 11.60 -12.26 -20.78
CA GLY A 337 10.51 -13.23 -20.84
C GLY A 337 10.93 -14.69 -20.67
N PHE A 338 12.20 -14.97 -20.33
CA PHE A 338 12.65 -16.33 -20.02
C PHE A 338 12.61 -16.58 -18.51
N GLU A 339 12.32 -17.83 -18.13
CA GLU A 339 12.52 -18.28 -16.76
C GLU A 339 13.98 -18.09 -16.36
N TYR A 340 14.19 -17.56 -15.16
CA TYR A 340 15.51 -17.40 -14.61
C TYR A 340 16.08 -18.78 -14.22
N ASN A 341 17.25 -19.13 -14.74
CA ASN A 341 17.99 -20.32 -14.37
C ASN A 341 19.31 -19.94 -13.68
N ASN A 342 19.43 -20.20 -12.39
CA ASN A 342 20.63 -19.90 -11.62
C ASN A 342 21.66 -21.04 -11.71
N ILE A 343 22.49 -20.98 -12.75
CA ILE A 343 23.56 -21.96 -13.02
C ILE A 343 24.85 -21.73 -12.19
N SER A 344 24.90 -20.70 -11.37
CA SER A 344 26.05 -20.27 -10.56
C SER A 344 25.59 -19.72 -9.21
N PRO A 345 25.13 -20.60 -8.28
CA PRO A 345 24.56 -20.17 -7.02
C PRO A 345 25.61 -19.59 -6.06
N ALA A 346 25.26 -18.47 -5.43
CA ALA A 346 25.96 -17.90 -4.28
C ALA A 346 25.53 -18.60 -2.97
N SER A 347 26.06 -18.15 -1.83
CA SER A 347 25.70 -18.71 -0.51
C SER A 347 24.24 -18.46 -0.13
N LEU A 348 23.67 -17.35 -0.57
CA LEU A 348 22.26 -17.03 -0.43
C LEU A 348 21.61 -17.14 -1.81
N LEU A 349 20.66 -18.08 -1.94
CA LEU A 349 19.91 -18.22 -3.19
C LEU A 349 19.15 -16.92 -3.50
N PRO A 350 18.95 -16.60 -4.79
CA PRO A 350 18.21 -15.40 -5.18
C PRO A 350 16.72 -15.60 -4.89
N TYR A 351 16.09 -14.57 -4.38
CA TYR A 351 14.68 -14.61 -4.00
C TYR A 351 14.00 -13.26 -4.21
N THR A 352 12.68 -13.30 -4.33
CA THR A 352 11.83 -12.12 -4.45
C THR A 352 10.84 -12.12 -3.29
N TYR A 353 10.77 -11.02 -2.53
CA TYR A 353 9.61 -10.80 -1.65
C TYR A 353 8.42 -10.37 -2.51
N VAL A 354 7.26 -10.96 -2.26
CA VAL A 354 6.00 -10.71 -2.99
C VAL A 354 4.87 -10.50 -2.00
N SER A 355 3.99 -9.54 -2.29
CA SER A 355 2.64 -9.44 -1.75
C SER A 355 1.69 -9.03 -2.89
N LEU A 356 0.42 -9.45 -2.79
CA LEU A 356 -0.63 -9.10 -3.74
C LEU A 356 -1.93 -8.88 -2.99
N LYS A 357 -2.60 -7.78 -3.29
CA LYS A 357 -3.95 -7.47 -2.82
C LYS A 357 -4.78 -6.91 -3.96
N LEU A 358 -6.09 -7.14 -3.91
CA LEU A 358 -7.04 -6.57 -4.85
C LEU A 358 -7.79 -5.42 -4.18
N TYR A 359 -8.04 -4.38 -4.97
CA TYR A 359 -8.91 -3.27 -4.64
C TYR A 359 -10.09 -3.28 -5.60
N SER A 360 -11.30 -3.22 -5.08
CA SER A 360 -12.52 -3.12 -5.86
C SER A 360 -13.28 -1.84 -5.49
N TRP A 361 -13.75 -1.13 -6.50
CA TRP A 361 -14.64 0.03 -6.37
C TRP A 361 -15.93 -0.22 -7.13
N SER A 362 -17.03 0.22 -6.54
CA SER A 362 -18.36 0.37 -7.12
C SER A 362 -18.59 1.83 -7.55
N GLU A 363 -19.47 2.09 -8.52
CA GLU A 363 -19.96 3.47 -8.73
C GLU A 363 -20.94 3.83 -7.61
N GLU A 364 -20.78 5.03 -7.04
CA GLU A 364 -21.76 5.64 -6.11
C GLU A 364 -23.06 6.07 -6.80
#